data_AF-A0A2D7XJB4-F1
#
_entry.id   AF-A0A2D7XJB4-F1
#
_cell.length_a   1.000
_cell.length_b   1.000
_cell.length_c   1.000
_cell.angle_alpha   90.00
_cell.angle_beta   90.00
_cell.angle_gamma   90.00
#
_symmetry.space_group_name_H-M   'P 1'
#
loop_
_entity.id
_entity.type
_entity.pdbx_description
1 polymer ?
#
loop_
_entity_poly.entity_id
_entity_poly.type
_entity_poly.pdbx_seq_one_letter_code
_entity_poly.pdbx_strand_id
1 'polypeptide(L)'
;RRDLPKDFEGRFKALYVTETGLDAGDFDTAYNIFGVQRNLRILGIFVWLSKVQGKSSYLQHIPRVNGYIKAGLAHAALADLRGWFETYVPEVLAT
;
A
#
# COMPACT_ATOMS: atom_id res chain seq x y z
N ARG A 1 -12.06 -1.53 -13.35
CA ARG A 1 -12.06 -1.29 -11.88
C ARG A 1 -12.62 0.10 -11.64
N ARG A 2 -13.34 0.34 -10.53
CA ARG A 2 -14.07 1.58 -10.27
C ARG A 2 -13.32 2.37 -9.19
N ASP A 3 -13.06 3.66 -9.44
CA ASP A 3 -12.44 4.51 -8.42
C ASP A 3 -13.46 4.82 -7.33
N LEU A 4 -13.00 4.76 -6.09
CA LEU A 4 -13.80 5.06 -4.92
C LEU A 4 -13.59 6.52 -4.52
N PRO A 5 -14.61 7.19 -3.94
CA PRO A 5 -14.45 8.50 -3.35
C PRO A 5 -13.33 8.52 -2.29
N LYS A 6 -12.63 9.65 -2.16
CA LYS A 6 -11.45 9.77 -1.29
C LYS A 6 -11.74 9.53 0.20
N ASP A 7 -12.97 9.80 0.63
CA ASP A 7 -13.42 9.64 2.02
C ASP A 7 -13.75 8.19 2.40
N PHE A 8 -13.88 7.29 1.42
CA PHE A 8 -14.34 5.92 1.68
C PHE A 8 -13.42 5.16 2.62
N GLU A 9 -12.11 5.25 2.43
CA GLU A 9 -11.14 4.53 3.25
C GLU A 9 -11.30 4.90 4.73
N GLY A 10 -11.32 6.19 5.05
CA GLY A 10 -11.50 6.67 6.42
C GLY A 10 -12.84 6.23 7.03
N ARG A 11 -13.93 6.30 6.25
CA ARG A 11 -15.25 5.87 6.71
C ARG A 11 -15.32 4.37 7.03
N PHE A 12 -14.75 3.53 6.17
CA PHE A 12 -14.74 2.08 6.40
C PHE A 12 -13.80 1.67 7.54
N LYS A 13 -12.66 2.36 7.71
CA LYS A 13 -11.79 2.18 8.87
C LYS A 13 -12.52 2.51 10.17
N ALA A 14 -13.19 3.67 10.24
CA ALA A 14 -13.96 4.10 11.41
C ALA A 14 -15.14 3.17 11.72
N LEU A 15 -15.86 2.71 10.68
CA LEU A 15 -16.92 1.72 10.82
C LEU A 15 -16.35 0.41 11.39
N TYR A 16 -15.25 -0.10 10.83
CA TYR A 16 -14.66 -1.36 11.27
C TYR A 16 -14.21 -1.31 12.74
N VAL A 17 -13.56 -0.22 13.15
CA VAL A 17 -13.17 0.00 14.55
C VAL A 17 -14.39 0.02 15.47
N THR A 18 -15.45 0.76 15.09
CA THR A 18 -16.70 0.83 15.85
C THR A 18 -17.35 -0.54 16.03
N GLU A 19 -17.47 -1.32 14.96
CA GLU A 19 -18.15 -2.62 14.97
C GLU A 19 -17.36 -3.72 15.70
N THR A 20 -16.04 -3.63 15.70
CA THR A 20 -15.17 -4.65 16.33
C THR A 20 -14.77 -4.32 17.76
N GLY A 21 -14.87 -3.04 18.17
CA GLY A 21 -14.40 -2.56 19.47
C GLY A 21 -12.89 -2.59 19.63
N LEU A 22 -12.13 -2.68 18.53
CA LEU A 22 -10.66 -2.63 18.55
C LEU A 22 -10.17 -1.24 18.95
N ASP A 23 -8.94 -1.18 19.50
CA ASP A 23 -8.26 0.10 19.65
C ASP A 23 -7.97 0.72 18.26
N ALA A 24 -8.27 2.01 18.12
CA ALA A 24 -8.16 2.71 16.84
C ALA A 24 -6.70 2.88 16.39
N GLY A 25 -5.78 3.09 17.33
CA GLY A 25 -4.35 3.29 17.04
C GLY A 25 -3.64 1.99 16.66
N ASP A 26 -3.93 0.92 17.38
CA ASP A 26 -3.44 -0.43 17.05
C ASP A 26 -3.97 -0.89 15.69
N PHE A 27 -5.26 -0.66 15.43
CA PHE A 27 -5.87 -0.94 14.13
C PHE A 27 -5.22 -0.12 13.01
N ASP A 28 -5.01 1.19 13.20
CA ASP A 28 -4.40 2.05 12.18
C ASP A 28 -2.97 1.60 11.86
N THR A 29 -2.20 1.24 12.89
CA THR A 29 -0.84 0.72 12.74
C THR A 29 -0.84 -0.59 11.94
N ALA A 30 -1.67 -1.56 12.34
CA ALA A 30 -1.80 -2.83 11.64
C ALA A 30 -2.26 -2.63 10.19
N TYR A 31 -3.25 -1.77 9.96
CA TYR A 31 -3.79 -1.45 8.64
C TYR A 31 -2.69 -0.98 7.68
N ASN A 32 -1.85 -0.04 8.12
CA ASN A 32 -0.75 0.47 7.31
C ASN A 32 0.33 -0.59 7.05
N ILE A 33 0.72 -1.38 8.05
CA ILE A 33 1.71 -2.46 7.91
C ILE A 33 1.23 -3.50 6.89
N PHE A 34 0.00 -4.02 7.04
CA PHE A 34 -0.56 -4.99 6.10
C PHE A 34 -0.80 -4.38 4.71
N GLY A 35 -1.20 -3.11 4.65
CA GLY A 35 -1.35 -2.36 3.41
C GLY A 35 -0.06 -2.32 2.61
N VAL A 36 1.06 -1.92 3.24
CA VAL A 36 2.38 -1.89 2.58
C VAL A 36 2.81 -3.32 2.18
N GLN A 37 2.75 -4.28 3.10
CA GLN A 37 3.16 -5.67 2.84
C GLN A 37 2.41 -6.29 1.64
N ARG A 38 1.09 -6.09 1.56
CA ARG A 38 0.27 -6.58 0.45
C ARG A 38 0.65 -5.92 -0.87
N ASN A 39 0.86 -4.62 -0.89
CA ASN A 39 1.19 -3.89 -2.11
C ASN A 39 2.60 -4.27 -2.63
N LEU A 40 3.58 -4.49 -1.73
CA LEU A 40 4.89 -5.01 -2.12
C LEU A 40 4.80 -6.39 -2.77
N ARG A 41 3.97 -7.29 -2.23
CA ARG A 41 3.70 -8.59 -2.86
C ARG A 41 3.08 -8.43 -4.25
N ILE A 42 2.13 -7.49 -4.42
CA ILE A 42 1.49 -7.22 -5.72
C ILE A 42 2.51 -6.75 -6.75
N LEU A 43 3.46 -5.87 -6.38
CA LEU A 43 4.54 -5.45 -7.29
C LEU A 43 5.32 -6.66 -7.82
N GLY A 44 5.75 -7.55 -6.91
CA GLY A 44 6.44 -8.78 -7.30
C GLY A 44 5.62 -9.65 -8.26
N ILE A 45 4.31 -9.79 -8.01
CA ILE A 45 3.41 -10.53 -8.87
C ILE A 45 3.29 -9.89 -10.26
N PHE A 46 3.17 -8.56 -10.36
CA PHE A 46 3.08 -7.88 -11.65
C PHE A 46 4.34 -8.05 -12.48
N VAL A 47 5.52 -7.94 -11.86
CA VAL A 47 6.80 -8.19 -12.54
C VAL A 47 6.87 -9.65 -13.00
N TRP A 48 6.50 -10.60 -12.15
CA TRP A 48 6.48 -12.02 -12.51
C TRP A 48 5.50 -12.32 -13.65
N LEU A 49 4.27 -11.79 -13.62
CA LEU A 49 3.29 -11.94 -14.70
C LEU A 49 3.82 -11.40 -16.03
N SER A 50 4.52 -10.26 -15.99
CA SER A 50 5.12 -9.68 -17.19
C SER A 50 6.28 -10.52 -17.72
N LYS A 51 7.20 -10.95 -16.85
CA LYS A 51 8.46 -11.60 -17.26
C LYS A 51 8.30 -13.08 -17.59
N VAL A 52 7.43 -13.79 -16.85
CA VAL A 52 7.26 -15.24 -16.95
C VAL A 52 6.04 -15.62 -17.78
N GLN A 53 4.93 -14.89 -17.66
CA GLN A 53 3.70 -15.18 -18.40
C GLN A 53 3.47 -14.28 -19.63
N GLY A 54 4.39 -13.35 -19.92
CA GLY A 54 4.25 -12.41 -21.05
C GLY A 54 3.09 -11.41 -20.91
N LYS A 55 2.48 -11.30 -19.72
CA LYS A 55 1.34 -10.39 -19.46
C LYS A 55 1.84 -9.00 -19.08
N SER A 56 2.45 -8.29 -20.03
CA SER A 56 3.05 -6.97 -19.83
C SER A 56 2.05 -5.87 -19.44
N SER A 57 0.76 -6.05 -19.76
CA SER A 57 -0.29 -5.09 -19.42
C SER A 57 -0.41 -4.83 -17.91
N TYR A 58 0.08 -5.71 -17.03
CA TYR A 58 0.06 -5.48 -15.58
C TYR A 58 1.05 -4.39 -15.12
N LEU A 59 2.09 -4.09 -15.90
CA LEU A 59 3.07 -3.05 -15.56
C LEU A 59 2.44 -1.66 -15.48
N GLN A 60 1.34 -1.43 -16.21
CA GLN A 60 0.59 -0.16 -16.16
C GLN A 60 0.02 0.16 -14.77
N HIS A 61 -0.10 -0.85 -13.89
CA HIS A 61 -0.64 -0.69 -12.54
C HIS A 61 0.42 -0.34 -11.50
N ILE A 62 1.72 -0.44 -11.82
CA ILE A 62 2.82 -0.16 -10.89
C ILE A 62 2.74 1.25 -10.29
N PRO A 63 2.50 2.34 -11.06
CA PRO A 63 2.45 3.69 -10.49
C PRO A 63 1.40 3.83 -9.39
N ARG A 64 0.23 3.18 -9.57
CA ARG A 64 -0.84 3.19 -8.56
C ARG A 64 -0.45 2.41 -7.31
N VAL A 65 0.21 1.26 -7.46
CA VAL A 65 0.67 0.45 -6.32
C VAL A 65 1.77 1.18 -5.54
N ASN A 66 2.67 1.88 -6.23
CA ASN A 66 3.67 2.75 -5.60
C ASN A 66 3.00 3.85 -4.76
N GLY A 67 1.94 4.47 -5.28
CA GLY A 67 1.15 5.45 -4.52
C GLY A 67 0.59 4.89 -3.21
N TYR A 68 0.12 3.65 -3.19
CA TYR A 68 -0.36 2.99 -1.97
C TYR A 68 0.78 2.67 -0.98
N ILE A 69 1.93 2.22 -1.49
CA ILE A 69 3.11 1.96 -0.66
C ILE A 69 3.59 3.26 -0.02
N LYS A 70 3.73 4.33 -0.81
CA LYS A 70 4.13 5.66 -0.34
C LYS A 70 3.18 6.20 0.72
N ALA A 71 1.86 6.07 0.52
CA ALA A 71 0.87 6.47 1.51
C ALA A 71 1.01 5.69 2.82
N GLY A 72 1.17 4.37 2.78
CA GLY A 72 1.35 3.55 3.98
C GLY A 72 2.68 3.82 4.70
N LEU A 73 3.77 4.05 3.96
CA LEU A 73 5.08 4.40 4.51
C LEU A 73 5.11 5.75 5.22
N ALA A 74 4.09 6.60 5.06
CA ALA A 74 3.96 7.83 5.83
C ALA A 74 3.65 7.58 7.32
N HIS A 75 3.16 6.39 7.67
CA HIS A 75 2.85 6.02 9.05
C HIS A 75 4.11 5.84 9.90
N ALA A 76 4.11 6.35 11.14
CA ALA A 76 5.28 6.39 12.01
C ALA A 76 5.88 5.00 12.31
N ALA A 77 5.04 3.97 12.46
CA ALA A 77 5.50 2.59 12.67
C ALA A 77 6.31 2.00 11.51
N LEU A 78 6.31 2.64 10.34
CA LEU A 78 7.03 2.21 9.15
C LEU A 78 8.22 3.13 8.81
N ALA A 79 8.64 4.00 9.74
CA ALA A 79 9.70 4.98 9.52
C ALA A 79 11.02 4.34 9.07
N ASP A 80 11.45 3.25 9.70
CA ASP A 80 12.68 2.54 9.32
C ASP A 80 12.60 1.97 7.90
N LEU A 81 11.44 1.39 7.54
CA LEU A 81 11.20 0.90 6.20
C LEU A 81 11.18 2.05 5.19
N ARG A 82 10.57 3.19 5.54
CA ARG A 82 10.60 4.38 4.70
C ARG A 82 12.04 4.83 4.44
N GLY A 83 12.89 4.89 5.46
CA GLY A 83 14.31 5.21 5.32
C GLY A 83 15.06 4.24 4.40
N TRP A 84 14.71 2.94 4.46
CA TRP A 84 15.23 1.95 3.52
C TRP A 84 14.82 2.27 2.08
N PHE A 85 13.54 2.59 1.83
CA PHE A 85 13.06 2.98 0.49
C PHE A 85 13.74 4.24 -0.03
N GLU A 86 13.89 5.27 0.82
CA GLU A 86 14.59 6.51 0.48
C GLU A 86 16.04 6.25 0.06
N THR A 87 16.70 5.26 0.68
CA THR A 87 18.11 4.92 0.42
C THR A 87 18.28 4.08 -0.84
N TYR A 88 17.45 3.06 -1.04
CA TYR A 88 17.71 2.01 -2.04
C TYR A 88 16.78 2.05 -3.24
N VAL A 89 15.58 2.62 -3.12
CA VAL A 89 14.56 2.62 -4.18
C VAL A 89 13.77 3.95 -4.22
N PRO A 90 14.45 5.11 -4.27
CA PRO A 90 13.81 6.43 -4.14
C PRO A 90 12.77 6.70 -5.22
N GLU A 91 12.87 6.07 -6.39
CA GLU A 91 11.92 6.21 -7.49
C GLU A 91 10.49 5.77 -7.13
N VAL A 92 10.34 4.81 -6.21
CA VAL A 92 9.03 4.37 -5.71
C VAL A 92 8.36 5.48 -4.89
N LEU A 93 9.15 6.33 -4.23
CA LEU A 93 8.67 7.45 -3.43
C LEU A 93 8.54 8.76 -4.24
N ALA A 94 9.24 8.87 -5.37
CA ALA A 94 9.19 10.05 -6.24
C ALA A 94 7.91 10.13 -7.10
N THR A 95 7.20 9.00 -7.24
CA THR A 95 5.92 8.92 -7.98
C THR A 95 4.73 9.31 -7.10
#